data_AF-A0A7S2QBN0-F1
#
_entry.id   AF-A0A7S2QBN0-F1
#
_cell.length_a   1.000
_cell.length_b   1.000
_cell.length_c   1.000
_cell.angle_alpha   90.00
_cell.angle_beta   90.00
_cell.angle_gamma   90.00
#
_symmetry.space_group_name_H-M   'P 1'
#
loop_
_entity.id
_entity.type
_entity.pdbx_description
1 polymer ?
#
loop_
_entity_poly.entity_id
_entity_poly.type
_entity_poly.pdbx_seq_one_letter_code
_entity_poly.pdbx_strand_id
1 'polypeptide(L)'
;PKARVSLYRPQLAADDVEGEWFGVVSDGTSRFQVLEWPAEDLVLDAPAGAVITLELYLAEDQGGFLRGEGRRFAELHLPAAVADACASPGTCTGGVVRH
;
A
#
# COMPACT_ATOMS: atom_id res chain seq x y z
N PRO A 1 -18.33 -6.71 -3.94
CA PRO A 1 -18.17 -7.20 -2.56
C PRO A 1 -17.07 -6.38 -1.91
N LYS A 2 -17.19 -6.03 -0.63
CA LYS A 2 -16.23 -5.14 0.01
C LYS A 2 -15.07 -5.95 0.58
N ALA A 3 -13.85 -5.55 0.26
CA ALA A 3 -12.64 -6.08 0.87
C ALA A 3 -12.19 -5.15 2.00
N ARG A 4 -11.70 -5.73 3.10
CA ARG A 4 -11.12 -4.97 4.21
C ARG A 4 -9.63 -5.20 4.21
N VAL A 5 -8.86 -4.11 4.16
CA VAL A 5 -7.40 -4.16 4.04
C VAL A 5 -6.78 -3.36 5.16
N SER A 6 -5.84 -3.98 5.87
CA SER A 6 -4.94 -3.29 6.79
C SER A 6 -3.55 -3.27 6.19
N LEU A 7 -2.92 -2.09 6.22
CA LEU A 7 -1.62 -1.86 5.63
C LEU A 7 -0.63 -1.43 6.69
N TYR A 8 0.42 -2.23 6.82
CA TYR A 8 1.54 -1.96 7.69
C TYR A 8 2.69 -1.42 6.86
N ARG A 9 3.51 -0.55 7.48
CA ARG A 9 4.70 -0.03 6.81
C ARG A 9 5.58 -1.22 6.37
N PRO A 10 5.92 -1.35 5.08
CA PRO A 10 6.77 -2.43 4.62
C PRO A 10 8.13 -2.35 5.30
N GLN A 11 8.63 -3.49 5.79
CA GLN A 11 10.02 -3.61 6.22
C GLN A 11 10.90 -3.75 4.98
N LEU A 12 11.28 -2.63 4.37
CA LEU A 12 12.38 -2.65 3.40
C LEU A 12 13.70 -2.65 4.18
N ALA A 13 14.64 -3.50 3.78
CA ALA A 13 16.03 -3.36 4.18
C ALA A 13 16.54 -2.05 3.58
N ALA A 14 16.52 -0.98 4.37
CA ALA A 14 16.77 0.36 3.87
C ALA A 14 17.67 1.12 4.83
N ASP A 15 18.97 1.04 4.55
CA ASP A 15 19.95 2.01 5.04
C ASP A 15 19.93 3.31 4.19
N ASP A 16 19.08 3.43 3.14
CA ASP A 16 19.19 4.49 2.11
C ASP A 16 17.90 5.26 1.77
N VAL A 17 16.84 5.18 2.58
CA VAL A 17 15.56 5.84 2.25
C VAL A 17 15.32 7.07 3.13
N GLU A 18 15.78 8.24 2.66
CA GLU A 18 15.52 9.55 3.28
C GLU A 18 14.11 10.08 2.93
N GLY A 19 13.39 10.57 3.95
CA GLY A 19 12.04 11.15 3.82
C GLY A 19 10.95 10.38 4.58
N GLU A 20 9.78 11.02 4.72
CA GLU A 20 8.59 10.39 5.28
C GLU A 20 7.88 9.52 4.24
N TRP A 21 7.27 8.43 4.71
CA TRP A 21 6.66 7.42 3.86
C TRP A 21 5.17 7.61 3.75
N PHE A 22 4.68 7.70 2.52
CA PHE A 22 3.27 7.82 2.20
C PHE A 22 2.85 6.74 1.22
N GLY A 23 1.57 6.45 1.17
CA GLY A 23 1.04 5.41 0.30
C GLY A 23 -0.18 5.87 -0.47
N VAL A 24 -0.45 5.20 -1.58
CA VAL A 24 -1.73 5.26 -2.25
C VAL A 24 -2.21 3.87 -2.56
N VAL A 25 -3.42 3.56 -2.12
CA VAL A 25 -4.11 2.29 -2.34
C VAL A 25 -5.21 2.50 -3.35
N SER A 26 -5.31 1.62 -4.33
CA SER A 26 -6.41 1.64 -5.29
C SER A 26 -6.88 0.24 -5.66
N ASP A 27 -8.18 0.09 -5.87
CA ASP A 27 -8.82 -1.10 -6.46
C ASP A 27 -9.14 -0.90 -7.96
N GLY A 28 -8.61 0.16 -8.58
CA GLY A 28 -8.90 0.58 -9.95
C GLY A 28 -10.15 1.46 -10.09
N THR A 29 -11.00 1.55 -9.07
CA THR A 29 -12.20 2.39 -9.05
C THR A 29 -12.09 3.50 -7.99
N SER A 30 -11.63 3.13 -6.80
CA SER A 30 -11.41 4.00 -5.66
C SER A 30 -9.92 4.19 -5.41
N ARG A 31 -9.55 5.32 -4.81
CA ARG A 31 -8.17 5.65 -4.44
C ARG A 31 -8.15 6.22 -3.03
N PHE A 32 -7.29 5.69 -2.18
CA PHE A 32 -7.13 6.10 -0.79
C PHE A 32 -5.68 6.50 -0.53
N GLN A 33 -5.48 7.66 0.09
CA GLN A 33 -4.16 8.09 0.53
C GLN A 33 -3.88 7.53 1.93
N VAL A 34 -2.69 6.95 2.10
CA VAL A 34 -2.17 6.47 3.37
C VAL A 34 -1.18 7.50 3.88
N LEU A 35 -1.62 8.28 4.87
CA LEU A 35 -0.85 9.37 5.47
C LEU A 35 -0.13 8.95 6.75
N GLU A 36 -0.65 7.91 7.42
CA GLU A 36 -0.12 7.37 8.66
C GLU A 36 -0.05 5.84 8.56
N TRP A 37 0.90 5.24 9.27
CA TRP A 37 1.10 3.79 9.31
C TRP A 37 1.02 3.28 10.75
N PRO A 38 0.32 2.17 11.01
CA PRO A 38 -0.48 1.39 10.06
C PRO A 38 -1.78 2.10 9.65
N ALA A 39 -2.25 1.84 8.43
CA ALA A 39 -3.58 2.20 7.99
C ALA A 39 -4.49 0.99 8.08
N GLU A 40 -5.38 0.98 9.06
CA GLU A 40 -6.22 -0.17 9.39
C GLU A 40 -7.62 -0.03 8.79
N ASP A 41 -8.26 -1.18 8.55
CA ASP A 41 -9.69 -1.25 8.22
C ASP A 41 -10.12 -0.47 6.96
N LEU A 42 -9.22 -0.31 5.98
CA LEU A 42 -9.55 0.31 4.70
C LEU A 42 -10.58 -0.54 3.97
N VAL A 43 -11.71 0.06 3.62
CA VAL A 43 -12.80 -0.62 2.91
C VAL A 43 -12.72 -0.30 1.43
N LEU A 44 -12.33 -1.29 0.63
CA LEU A 44 -12.24 -1.21 -0.83
C LEU A 44 -13.43 -1.92 -1.47
N ASP A 45 -13.87 -1.44 -2.64
CA ASP A 45 -14.87 -2.15 -3.46
C ASP A 45 -14.14 -3.02 -4.49
N ALA A 46 -13.37 -3.98 -3.98
CA ALA A 46 -12.54 -4.87 -4.78
C ALA A 46 -13.26 -6.22 -5.00
N PRO A 47 -13.93 -6.45 -6.14
CA PRO A 47 -14.59 -7.72 -6.41
C PRO A 47 -13.59 -8.89 -6.48
N ALA A 48 -14.10 -10.12 -6.40
CA ALA A 48 -13.28 -11.32 -6.55
C ALA A 48 -12.55 -11.29 -7.92
N GLY A 49 -11.22 -11.32 -7.89
CA GLY A 49 -10.37 -11.20 -9.09
C GLY A 49 -9.84 -9.78 -9.36
N ALA A 50 -10.25 -8.78 -8.59
CA ALA A 50 -9.65 -7.45 -8.65
C ALA A 50 -8.18 -7.47 -8.18
N VAL A 51 -7.40 -6.51 -8.67
CA VAL A 51 -6.03 -6.27 -8.23
C VAL A 51 -6.00 -4.97 -7.46
N ILE A 52 -5.59 -5.05 -6.20
CA ILE A 52 -5.33 -3.90 -5.35
C ILE A 52 -3.89 -3.45 -5.64
N THR A 53 -3.74 -2.18 -5.96
CA THR A 53 -2.45 -1.55 -6.21
C THR A 53 -2.09 -0.69 -5.01
N LEU A 54 -0.89 -0.91 -4.45
CA LEU A 54 -0.29 -0.05 -3.43
C LEU A 54 0.95 0.61 -4.03
N GLU A 55 0.87 1.92 -4.19
CA GLU A 55 2.00 2.77 -4.58
C GLU A 55 2.61 3.38 -3.31
N LEU A 56 3.95 3.34 -3.19
CA LEU A 56 4.67 3.90 -2.06
C LEU A 56 5.50 5.10 -2.50
N TYR A 57 5.43 6.16 -1.70
CA TYR A 57 6.02 7.46 -1.98
C TYR A 57 6.89 7.95 -0.83
N LEU A 58 7.91 8.72 -1.18
CA LEU A 58 8.70 9.52 -0.25
C LEU A 58 8.38 10.99 -0.46
N ALA A 59 8.10 11.71 0.61
CA ALA A 59 8.02 13.16 0.61
C ALA A 59 8.70 13.73 1.87
N GLU A 60 9.01 15.01 1.87
CA GLU A 60 9.58 15.70 3.04
C GLU A 60 8.59 15.68 4.21
N ASP A 61 7.31 15.91 3.93
CA ASP A 61 6.21 15.90 4.89
C ASP A 61 4.89 15.52 4.21
N GLN A 62 3.84 15.38 5.02
CA GLN A 62 2.48 15.09 4.55
C GLN A 62 1.95 16.15 3.57
N GLY A 63 2.30 17.43 3.78
CA GLY A 63 1.85 18.53 2.93
C GLY A 63 2.42 18.43 1.52
N GLY A 64 3.71 18.11 1.39
CA GLY A 64 4.37 17.87 0.11
C GLY A 64 3.78 16.66 -0.61
N PHE A 65 3.52 15.57 0.11
CA PHE A 65 2.83 14.41 -0.47
C PHE A 65 1.44 14.77 -1.03
N LEU A 66 0.62 15.50 -0.27
CA LEU A 66 -0.72 15.91 -0.68
C LEU A 66 -0.72 16.88 -1.87
N ARG A 67 0.36 17.67 -2.05
CA ARG A 67 0.58 18.51 -3.23
C ARG A 67 1.11 17.75 -4.46
N GLY A 68 1.40 16.45 -4.33
CA GLY A 68 1.95 15.62 -5.40
C GLY A 68 3.46 15.73 -5.56
N GLU A 69 4.17 16.27 -4.56
CA GLU A 69 5.64 16.41 -4.56
C GLU A 69 6.36 15.10 -4.16
N GLY A 70 5.60 14.07 -3.78
CA GLY A 70 6.14 12.77 -3.39
C GLY A 70 6.76 12.01 -4.57
N ARG A 71 7.94 11.41 -4.35
CA ARG A 71 8.59 10.52 -5.32
C ARG A 71 8.15 9.07 -5.08
N ARG A 72 7.51 8.46 -6.08
CA ARG A 72 7.18 7.02 -6.05
C ARG A 72 8.46 6.19 -6.06
N PHE A 73 8.60 5.25 -5.14
CA PHE A 73 9.79 4.38 -5.05
C PHE A 73 9.46 2.89 -5.13
N ALA A 74 8.21 2.49 -4.89
CA ALA A 74 7.78 1.10 -5.03
C ALA A 74 6.30 1.04 -5.42
N GLU A 75 5.93 -0.08 -6.04
CA GLU A 75 4.55 -0.41 -6.43
C GLU A 75 4.33 -1.91 -6.20
N LEU A 76 3.20 -2.24 -5.58
CA LEU A 76 2.82 -3.60 -5.21
C LEU A 76 1.45 -3.90 -5.79
N HIS A 77 1.31 -5.06 -6.43
CA HIS A 77 0.04 -5.56 -6.95
C HIS A 77 -0.39 -6.79 -6.17
N LEU A 78 -1.53 -6.67 -5.48
CA LEU A 78 -2.07 -7.70 -4.61
C LEU A 78 -3.42 -8.16 -5.18
N PRO A 79 -3.59 -9.47 -5.48
CA PRO A 79 -4.92 -9.98 -5.79
C PRO A 79 -5.85 -9.77 -4.60
N ALA A 80 -7.05 -9.23 -4.82
CA ALA A 80 -8.02 -8.97 -3.75
C ALA A 80 -8.37 -10.23 -2.95
N ALA A 81 -8.31 -11.41 -3.59
CA ALA A 81 -8.50 -12.70 -2.95
C ALA A 81 -7.43 -13.06 -1.89
N VAL A 82 -6.24 -12.44 -1.96
CA VAL A 82 -5.11 -12.67 -1.03
C VAL A 82 -5.09 -11.60 0.08
N ALA A 83 -5.76 -10.46 -0.11
CA ALA A 83 -5.84 -9.40 0.90
C ALA A 83 -6.48 -9.88 2.22
N ASP A 84 -7.44 -10.81 2.14
CA ASP A 84 -8.03 -11.46 3.33
C ASP A 84 -7.07 -12.44 4.03
N ALA A 85 -6.00 -12.90 3.37
CA ALA A 85 -5.09 -13.93 3.90
C ALA A 85 -3.87 -13.38 4.66
N CYS A 86 -3.54 -12.09 4.49
CA CYS A 86 -2.36 -11.45 5.11
C CYS A 86 -2.66 -10.77 6.47
N ALA A 87 -3.79 -11.07 7.10
CA ALA A 87 -4.24 -10.48 8.37
C ALA A 87 -3.42 -10.90 9.62
N SER A 88 -2.31 -11.64 9.45
CA SER A 88 -1.44 -12.06 10.56
C SER A 88 -0.01 -11.56 10.37
N PRO A 89 0.58 -10.85 11.35
CA PRO A 89 1.96 -10.41 11.27
C PRO A 89 2.89 -11.63 11.30
N GLY A 90 3.55 -11.92 10.17
CA GLY A 90 4.58 -12.96 10.08
C GLY A 90 4.48 -13.94 8.92
N THR A 91 3.40 -13.92 8.12
CA THR A 91 3.16 -14.98 7.12
C THR A 91 2.73 -14.49 5.74
N CYS A 92 3.28 -13.38 5.25
CA CYS A 92 3.14 -13.03 3.84
C CYS A 92 4.36 -13.56 3.08
N THR A 93 4.35 -14.84 2.72
CA THR A 93 5.31 -15.42 1.76
C THR A 93 4.95 -14.92 0.36
N GLY A 94 5.52 -13.77 0.01
CA GLY A 94 5.81 -13.23 -1.31
C GLY A 94 5.12 -13.83 -2.54
N GLY A 95 4.20 -13.05 -3.12
CA GLY A 95 4.16 -12.86 -4.56
C GLY A 95 5.24 -11.86 -4.95
N VAL A 96 6.49 -12.31 -5.11
CA VAL A 96 7.58 -11.47 -5.60
C VAL A 96 7.37 -11.27 -7.10
N VAL A 97 6.98 -10.07 -7.54
CA VAL A 97 7.16 -9.65 -8.94
C VAL A 97 8.54 -9.01 -9.02
N ARG A 98 9.50 -9.74 -9.60
CA ARG A 98 10.81 -9.20 -9.98
C ARG A 98 10.67 -8.41 -11.27
N HIS A 99 11.30 -7.24 -11.33
CA HIS A 99 11.98 -6.77 -12.54
C HIS A 99 13.37 -6.28 -12.15
#